data_AF-A0A7X7UZW7-F1
#
_entry.id   AF-A0A7X7UZW7-F1
#
_cell.length_a   1.000
_cell.length_b   1.000
_cell.length_c   1.000
_cell.angle_alpha   90.00
_cell.angle_beta   90.00
_cell.angle_gamma   90.00
#
_symmetry.space_group_name_H-M   'P 1'
#
loop_
_entity.id
_entity.type
_entity.pdbx_description
1 polymer ?
#
loop_
_entity_poly.entity_id
_entity_poly.type
_entity_poly.pdbx_seq_one_letter_code
_entity_poly.pdbx_strand_id
1 'polypeptide(L)'
;MFFGLRPYYTYNAGNKIWRLLLSDSMKLLVEERDEKKKNVVFKLIDIKAGKTVIDDIRFEENQWLGVDQLTDQYIFFHTYIKPDLPHHTGIFLYDINQEKLVWRDDAKIFGFFYKNRLYYSSKGTFERDYFMRFLDGGNLSEEKKIEEEEFNRIQEEKGRDELSADYLFPEVINPSDEALLRGLKENRIAIEKTEGNIEHIRFSDLLIFTFHYKTGIDYFNCELIIFDIKKNKTLSRQVLGENIKSLFFDSFFMKESYLFVLKGKTQIIVFNIQA
;
A
#
# COMPACT_ATOMS: atom_id res chain seq x y z
N MET A 1 -1.38 -34.29 0.88
CA MET A 1 -2.45 -33.31 0.57
C MET A 1 -2.83 -32.65 1.89
N PHE A 2 -2.13 -31.58 2.28
CA PHE A 2 -2.34 -30.96 3.60
C PHE A 2 -3.27 -29.76 3.44
N PHE A 3 -4.41 -29.79 4.13
CA PHE A 3 -5.27 -28.61 4.29
C PHE A 3 -4.49 -27.59 5.13
N GLY A 4 -3.89 -26.62 4.43
CA GLY A 4 -3.18 -25.48 4.98
C GLY A 4 -4.02 -24.21 4.87
N LEU A 5 -3.55 -23.12 5.46
CA LEU A 5 -4.18 -21.80 5.43
C LEU A 5 -4.53 -21.42 3.98
N ARG A 6 -5.81 -21.12 3.73
CA ARG A 6 -6.31 -20.74 2.41
C ARG A 6 -6.48 -19.22 2.32
N PRO A 7 -6.38 -18.63 1.11
CA PRO A 7 -6.78 -17.26 0.91
C PRO A 7 -8.20 -17.04 1.42
N TYR A 8 -8.40 -15.93 2.16
CA TYR A 8 -9.72 -15.45 2.54
C TYR A 8 -10.49 -15.03 1.28
N TYR A 9 -9.85 -14.25 0.40
CA TYR A 9 -10.28 -14.05 -0.98
C TYR A 9 -9.11 -13.56 -1.84
N THR A 10 -9.36 -13.45 -3.14
CA THR A 10 -8.41 -12.92 -4.11
C THR A 10 -9.07 -11.83 -4.93
N TYR A 11 -8.43 -10.66 -4.98
CA TYR A 11 -8.79 -9.58 -5.88
C TYR A 11 -7.95 -9.65 -7.16
N ASN A 12 -8.59 -9.59 -8.32
CA ASN A 12 -7.92 -9.54 -9.62
C ASN A 12 -8.14 -8.15 -10.22
N ALA A 13 -7.05 -7.41 -10.39
CA ALA A 13 -7.08 -6.11 -11.04
C ALA A 13 -7.30 -6.27 -12.56
N GLY A 14 -7.97 -5.28 -13.15
CA GLY A 14 -8.13 -5.20 -14.60
C GLY A 14 -6.84 -4.71 -15.28
N ASN A 15 -6.07 -3.89 -14.58
CA ASN A 15 -4.77 -3.39 -15.02
C ASN A 15 -3.68 -3.61 -13.97
N LYS A 16 -2.48 -3.08 -14.22
CA LYS A 16 -1.35 -3.16 -13.28
C LYS A 16 -1.65 -2.32 -12.04
N ILE A 17 -1.53 -2.94 -10.88
CA ILE A 17 -1.62 -2.29 -9.57
C ILE A 17 -0.38 -1.40 -9.42
N TRP A 18 -0.63 -0.12 -9.20
CA TRP A 18 0.39 0.91 -9.05
C TRP A 18 0.59 1.29 -7.59
N ARG A 19 -0.50 1.44 -6.84
CA ARG A 19 -0.48 1.84 -5.43
C ARG A 19 -1.63 1.19 -4.67
N LEU A 20 -1.37 0.89 -3.40
CA LEU A 20 -2.35 0.42 -2.43
C LEU A 20 -2.33 1.37 -1.24
N LEU A 21 -3.52 1.79 -0.77
CA LEU A 21 -3.68 2.53 0.48
C LEU A 21 -4.79 1.88 1.29
N LEU A 22 -4.58 1.70 2.59
CA LEU A 22 -5.52 1.03 3.48
C LEU A 22 -5.96 1.99 4.59
N SER A 23 -7.26 2.07 4.81
CA SER A 23 -7.87 2.91 5.84
C SER A 23 -7.96 2.18 7.18
N ASP A 24 -8.32 2.89 8.26
CA ASP A 24 -8.46 2.32 9.60
C ASP A 24 -9.66 1.38 9.72
N SER A 25 -10.76 1.68 9.04
CA SER A 25 -11.89 0.76 8.91
C SER A 25 -11.67 -0.40 7.92
N MET A 26 -10.42 -0.66 7.49
CA MET A 26 -10.05 -1.74 6.57
C MET A 26 -10.70 -1.61 5.19
N LYS A 27 -10.76 -0.38 4.65
CA LYS A 27 -11.04 -0.14 3.23
C LYS A 27 -9.72 -0.02 2.47
N LEU A 28 -9.56 -0.78 1.39
CA LEU A 28 -8.38 -0.76 0.53
C LEU A 28 -8.69 -0.02 -0.76
N LEU A 29 -8.01 1.10 -0.97
CA LEU A 29 -7.95 1.76 -2.24
C LEU A 29 -6.87 1.13 -3.12
N VAL A 30 -7.25 0.73 -4.31
CA VAL A 30 -6.38 0.16 -5.34
C VAL A 30 -6.29 1.16 -6.48
N GLU A 31 -5.08 1.65 -6.75
CA GLU A 31 -4.76 2.42 -7.95
C GLU A 31 -4.29 1.46 -9.05
N GLU A 32 -5.05 1.36 -10.13
CA GLU A 32 -4.74 0.56 -11.31
C GLU A 32 -4.37 1.46 -12.49
N ARG A 33 -3.32 1.12 -13.24
CA ARG A 33 -2.90 1.88 -14.43
C ARG A 33 -2.84 1.01 -15.68
N ASP A 34 -3.48 1.48 -16.74
CA ASP A 34 -3.31 0.94 -18.10
C ASP A 34 -2.19 1.74 -18.80
N GLU A 35 -0.99 1.15 -18.87
CA GLU A 35 0.17 1.77 -19.51
C GLU A 35 -0.04 2.05 -21.01
N LYS A 36 -0.91 1.29 -21.68
CA LYS A 36 -1.19 1.47 -23.12
C LYS A 36 -2.17 2.60 -23.37
N LYS A 37 -3.26 2.66 -22.59
CA LYS A 37 -4.30 3.69 -22.70
C LYS A 37 -3.98 4.97 -21.94
N LYS A 38 -2.94 4.95 -21.07
CA LYS A 38 -2.56 6.03 -20.17
C LYS A 38 -3.69 6.47 -19.23
N ASN A 39 -4.55 5.51 -18.86
CA ASN A 39 -5.66 5.75 -17.95
C ASN A 39 -5.34 5.19 -16.57
N VAL A 40 -5.84 5.88 -15.55
CA VAL A 40 -5.83 5.41 -14.16
C VAL A 40 -7.27 5.12 -13.73
N VAL A 41 -7.42 4.06 -12.94
CA VAL A 41 -8.69 3.64 -12.33
C VAL A 41 -8.43 3.45 -10.85
N PHE A 42 -9.28 4.03 -10.02
CA PHE A 42 -9.23 3.82 -8.57
C PHE A 42 -10.44 3.03 -8.12
N LYS A 43 -10.20 2.03 -7.27
CA LYS A 43 -11.24 1.16 -6.73
C LYS A 43 -11.13 1.05 -5.24
N LEU A 44 -12.26 1.03 -4.55
CA LEU A 44 -12.31 0.89 -3.10
C LEU A 44 -12.92 -0.46 -2.75
N ILE A 45 -12.20 -1.24 -1.93
CA ILE A 45 -12.59 -2.58 -1.52
C ILE A 45 -12.77 -2.60 0.00
N ASP A 46 -13.90 -3.09 0.48
CA ASP A 46 -14.07 -3.45 1.89
C ASP A 46 -13.40 -4.82 2.11
N ILE A 47 -12.31 -4.82 2.87
CA ILE A 47 -11.50 -6.02 3.11
C ILE A 47 -12.23 -7.02 3.99
N LYS A 48 -13.02 -6.55 4.96
CA LYS A 48 -13.75 -7.42 5.88
C LYS A 48 -14.85 -8.15 5.11
N ALA A 49 -15.56 -7.46 4.22
CA ALA A 49 -16.59 -8.04 3.37
C ALA A 49 -16.04 -8.78 2.13
N GLY A 50 -14.80 -8.51 1.72
CA GLY A 50 -14.21 -9.02 0.48
C GLY A 50 -14.93 -8.51 -0.77
N LYS A 51 -15.49 -7.30 -0.71
CA LYS A 51 -16.35 -6.73 -1.77
C LYS A 51 -15.84 -5.36 -2.21
N THR A 52 -15.91 -5.12 -3.51
CA THR A 52 -15.72 -3.78 -4.07
C THR A 52 -16.89 -2.90 -3.64
N VAL A 53 -16.58 -1.78 -2.97
CA VAL A 53 -17.54 -0.74 -2.57
C VAL A 53 -17.69 0.28 -3.68
N ILE A 54 -16.58 0.70 -4.29
CA ILE A 54 -16.55 1.60 -5.45
C ILE A 54 -15.68 0.96 -6.53
N ASP A 55 -16.23 0.75 -7.72
CA ASP A 55 -15.59 0.00 -8.80
C ASP A 55 -14.84 0.87 -9.82
N ASP A 56 -15.12 2.17 -9.85
CA ASP A 56 -14.43 3.12 -10.72
C ASP A 56 -14.63 4.58 -10.26
N ILE A 57 -13.67 5.14 -9.53
CA ILE A 57 -13.66 6.58 -9.24
C ILE A 57 -13.09 7.31 -10.46
N ARG A 58 -13.98 7.98 -11.20
CA ARG A 58 -13.64 8.75 -12.41
C ARG A 58 -13.73 10.25 -12.17
N PHE A 59 -12.78 10.95 -12.77
CA PHE A 59 -12.77 12.39 -12.96
C PHE A 59 -12.96 12.72 -14.45
N GLU A 60 -13.21 13.99 -14.78
CA GLU A 60 -13.32 14.42 -16.17
C GLU A 60 -12.02 14.18 -16.96
N GLU A 61 -10.87 14.37 -16.30
CA GLU A 61 -9.54 14.03 -16.82
C GLU A 61 -8.96 12.85 -16.02
N ASN A 62 -8.94 11.64 -16.61
CA ASN A 62 -8.44 10.41 -15.97
C ASN A 62 -7.01 10.04 -16.39
N GLN A 63 -6.23 11.03 -16.81
CA GLN A 63 -4.82 10.86 -17.13
C GLN A 63 -4.01 11.63 -16.08
N TRP A 64 -2.86 11.11 -15.68
CA TRP A 64 -1.94 11.82 -14.77
C TRP A 64 -2.54 12.17 -13.41
N LEU A 65 -3.44 11.33 -12.89
CA LEU A 65 -3.87 11.38 -11.50
C LEU A 65 -3.12 10.35 -10.67
N GLY A 66 -2.93 10.67 -9.40
CA GLY A 66 -2.50 9.74 -8.36
C GLY A 66 -3.30 9.98 -7.09
N VAL A 67 -3.12 9.10 -6.11
CA VAL A 67 -3.65 9.30 -4.76
C VAL A 67 -2.52 9.65 -3.81
N ASP A 68 -2.75 10.56 -2.87
CA ASP A 68 -1.83 10.89 -1.78
C ASP A 68 -2.20 10.18 -0.47
N GLN A 69 -3.47 10.24 -0.05
CA GLN A 69 -3.94 9.67 1.22
C GLN A 69 -5.38 9.14 1.13
N LEU A 70 -5.64 8.06 1.89
CA LEU A 70 -6.96 7.48 2.12
C LEU A 70 -7.31 7.61 3.60
N THR A 71 -8.55 8.00 3.89
CA THR A 71 -9.17 7.92 5.21
C THR A 71 -10.46 7.12 5.12
N ASP A 72 -11.16 6.92 6.23
CA ASP A 72 -12.44 6.20 6.22
C ASP A 72 -13.57 6.95 5.48
N GLN A 73 -13.44 8.27 5.32
CA GLN A 73 -14.46 9.16 4.76
C GLN A 73 -14.03 9.83 3.45
N TYR A 74 -12.73 10.04 3.26
CA TYR A 74 -12.19 10.86 2.18
C TYR A 74 -11.01 10.20 1.48
N ILE A 75 -10.87 10.51 0.19
CA ILE A 75 -9.67 10.22 -0.60
C ILE A 75 -9.10 11.55 -1.10
N PHE A 76 -7.79 11.72 -0.95
CA PHE A 76 -7.04 12.88 -1.43
C PHE A 76 -6.25 12.48 -2.67
N PHE A 77 -6.60 13.05 -3.81
CA PHE A 77 -5.89 12.85 -5.07
C PHE A 77 -5.06 14.06 -5.45
N HIS A 78 -4.10 13.83 -6.35
CA HIS A 78 -3.28 14.86 -6.97
C HIS A 78 -3.17 14.63 -8.47
N THR A 79 -2.68 15.65 -9.15
CA THR A 79 -2.23 15.59 -10.55
C THR A 79 -0.71 15.62 -10.64
N TYR A 80 -0.17 15.18 -11.77
CA TYR A 80 1.23 15.39 -12.12
C TYR A 80 1.38 16.57 -13.09
N ILE A 81 2.38 17.43 -12.89
CA ILE A 81 2.63 18.59 -13.76
C ILE A 81 2.86 18.15 -15.22
N LYS A 82 3.61 17.06 -15.42
CA LYS A 82 3.82 16.42 -16.73
C LYS A 82 4.03 14.91 -16.58
N PRO A 83 3.82 14.13 -17.66
CA PRO A 83 4.04 12.68 -17.69
C PRO A 83 5.40 12.19 -17.18
N ASP A 84 6.43 12.97 -17.47
CA ASP A 84 7.85 12.69 -17.29
C ASP A 84 8.45 13.38 -16.05
N LEU A 85 7.69 14.29 -15.42
CA LEU A 85 8.09 15.02 -14.22
C LEU A 85 7.14 14.67 -13.07
N PRO A 86 7.57 13.82 -12.11
CA PRO A 86 6.71 13.27 -11.05
C PRO A 86 6.40 14.29 -9.93
N HIS A 87 6.41 15.58 -10.25
CA HIS A 87 6.04 16.61 -9.28
C HIS A 87 4.52 16.63 -9.12
N HIS A 88 4.07 16.32 -7.90
CA HIS A 88 2.66 16.38 -7.52
C HIS A 88 2.21 17.86 -7.47
N THR A 89 1.03 18.12 -8.00
CA THR A 89 0.32 19.39 -7.89
C THR A 89 -1.18 19.11 -7.85
N GLY A 90 -1.94 20.06 -7.33
CA GLY A 90 -3.37 19.90 -7.15
C GLY A 90 -3.73 19.02 -5.96
N ILE A 91 -4.87 19.31 -5.36
CA ILE A 91 -5.47 18.54 -4.28
C ILE A 91 -6.94 18.37 -4.60
N PHE A 92 -7.38 17.13 -4.78
CA PHE A 92 -8.77 16.79 -5.03
C PHE A 92 -9.30 15.99 -3.84
N LEU A 93 -10.30 16.54 -3.18
CA LEU A 93 -10.96 15.92 -2.05
C LEU A 93 -12.22 15.21 -2.53
N TYR A 94 -12.19 13.88 -2.48
CA TYR A 94 -13.32 13.03 -2.81
C TYR A 94 -13.96 12.50 -1.52
N ASP A 95 -15.27 12.68 -1.38
CA ASP A 95 -16.05 12.11 -0.29
C ASP A 95 -16.55 10.72 -0.69
N ILE A 96 -16.15 9.70 0.07
CA ILE A 96 -16.47 8.30 -0.19
C ILE A 96 -17.97 8.03 -0.01
N ASN A 97 -18.62 8.65 0.96
CA ASN A 97 -20.03 8.40 1.25
C ASN A 97 -20.95 9.09 0.24
N GLN A 98 -20.55 10.26 -0.24
CA GLN A 98 -21.28 11.02 -1.26
C GLN A 98 -20.88 10.62 -2.69
N GLU A 99 -19.86 9.77 -2.83
CA GLU A 99 -19.26 9.33 -4.09
C GLU A 99 -18.95 10.48 -5.06
N LYS A 100 -18.47 11.61 -4.55
CA LYS A 100 -18.21 12.80 -5.38
C LYS A 100 -17.02 13.62 -4.92
N LEU A 101 -16.47 14.37 -5.87
CA LEU A 101 -15.52 15.44 -5.59
C LEU A 101 -16.24 16.56 -4.82
N VAL A 102 -15.78 16.87 -3.61
CA VAL A 102 -16.35 17.95 -2.77
C VAL A 102 -15.49 19.20 -2.76
N TRP A 103 -14.20 19.08 -3.06
CA TRP A 103 -13.32 20.23 -3.19
C TRP A 103 -12.12 19.94 -4.10
N ARG A 104 -11.63 20.96 -4.80
CA ARG A 104 -10.46 20.90 -5.68
C ARG A 104 -9.72 22.22 -5.67
N ASP A 105 -8.39 22.15 -5.63
CA ASP A 105 -7.50 23.26 -5.93
C ASP A 105 -6.28 22.74 -6.68
N ASP A 106 -6.07 23.19 -7.92
CA ASP A 106 -5.01 22.70 -8.82
C ASP A 106 -3.61 23.28 -8.50
N ALA A 107 -3.55 24.37 -7.75
CA ALA A 107 -2.32 25.11 -7.50
C ALA A 107 -1.61 24.72 -6.19
N LYS A 108 -2.31 24.02 -5.30
CA LYS A 108 -1.78 23.59 -4.00
C LYS A 108 -1.13 22.21 -4.10
N ILE A 109 -0.19 21.94 -3.20
CA ILE A 109 0.53 20.67 -3.11
C ILE A 109 0.14 20.03 -1.78
N PHE A 110 -0.44 18.85 -1.84
CA PHE A 110 -0.83 18.10 -0.66
C PHE A 110 0.35 17.88 0.29
N GLY A 111 0.12 18.13 1.57
CA GLY A 111 1.06 17.79 2.64
C GLY A 111 0.62 16.50 3.32
N PHE A 112 -0.46 16.61 4.10
CA PHE A 112 -1.08 15.49 4.80
C PHE A 112 -2.46 15.89 5.33
N PHE A 113 -3.29 14.90 5.60
CA PHE A 113 -4.52 15.06 6.36
C PHE A 113 -4.39 14.39 7.73
N TYR A 114 -4.69 15.14 8.78
CA TYR A 114 -4.54 14.67 10.16
C TYR A 114 -5.50 15.40 11.11
N LYS A 115 -6.15 14.65 12.00
CA LYS A 115 -7.10 15.19 13.01
C LYS A 115 -8.10 16.20 12.42
N ASN A 116 -8.75 15.80 11.32
CA ASN A 116 -9.72 16.61 10.56
C ASN A 116 -9.18 17.92 9.99
N ARG A 117 -7.87 18.00 9.75
CA ARG A 117 -7.23 19.17 9.15
C ARG A 117 -6.43 18.75 7.92
N LEU A 118 -6.66 19.47 6.83
CA LEU A 118 -5.90 19.37 5.60
C LEU A 118 -4.73 20.35 5.68
N TYR A 119 -3.51 19.82 5.61
CA TYR A 119 -2.27 20.58 5.56
C TYR A 119 -1.68 20.49 4.17
N TYR A 120 -1.25 21.62 3.63
CA TYR A 120 -0.73 21.72 2.27
C TYR A 120 0.20 22.90 2.12
N SER A 121 0.88 22.95 0.98
CA SER A 121 1.75 24.06 0.61
C SER A 121 1.36 24.66 -0.73
N SER A 122 1.79 25.89 -0.97
CA SER A 122 1.80 26.47 -2.31
C SER A 122 3.22 26.76 -2.75
N LYS A 123 3.51 26.54 -4.03
CA LYS A 123 4.81 26.85 -4.60
C LYS A 123 4.90 28.36 -4.83
N GLY A 124 5.52 29.09 -3.90
CA GLY A 124 5.89 30.50 -4.09
C GLY A 124 7.10 30.64 -5.02
N THR A 125 7.40 31.88 -5.42
CA THR A 125 8.51 32.23 -6.31
C THR A 125 9.89 32.08 -5.65
N PHE A 126 9.96 32.12 -4.30
CA PHE A 126 11.20 32.08 -3.53
C PHE A 126 11.13 31.15 -2.30
N GLU A 127 9.98 31.11 -1.63
CA GLU A 127 9.74 30.29 -0.42
C GLU A 127 8.45 29.48 -0.55
N ARG A 128 8.35 28.40 0.23
CA ARG A 128 7.16 27.56 0.31
C ARG A 128 6.29 28.04 1.46
N ASP A 129 5.10 28.49 1.14
CA ASP A 129 4.10 28.83 2.15
C ASP A 129 3.31 27.58 2.54
N TYR A 130 3.07 27.41 3.84
CA TYR A 130 2.31 26.30 4.41
C TYR A 130 0.97 26.79 4.94
N PHE A 131 -0.05 25.97 4.75
CA PHE A 131 -1.43 26.30 5.09
C PHE A 131 -2.15 25.12 5.73
N MET A 132 -3.22 25.45 6.45
CA MET A 132 -4.12 24.50 7.07
C MET A 132 -5.58 24.94 6.89
N ARG A 133 -6.45 23.96 6.65
CA ARG A 133 -7.92 24.11 6.68
C ARG A 133 -8.54 22.98 7.50
N PHE A 134 -9.53 23.30 8.32
CA PHE A 134 -10.35 22.29 9.00
C PHE A 134 -11.38 21.72 8.01
N LEU A 135 -11.62 20.40 8.06
CA LEU A 135 -12.58 19.70 7.23
C LEU A 135 -13.72 19.18 8.08
N ASP A 136 -14.95 19.63 7.80
CA ASP A 136 -16.17 19.19 8.48
C ASP A 136 -17.25 18.82 7.45
N GLY A 137 -17.62 17.54 7.42
CA GLY A 137 -18.66 17.02 6.51
C GLY A 137 -18.44 17.40 5.04
N GLY A 138 -17.20 17.36 4.54
CA GLY A 138 -16.85 17.75 3.18
C GLY A 138 -16.61 19.24 2.96
N ASN A 139 -16.88 20.10 3.95
CA ASN A 139 -16.67 21.55 3.87
C ASN A 139 -15.35 21.95 4.51
N LEU A 140 -14.54 22.71 3.78
CA LEU A 140 -13.28 23.26 4.30
C LEU A 140 -13.50 24.65 4.89
N SER A 141 -12.98 24.88 6.10
CA SER A 141 -12.93 26.20 6.77
C SER A 141 -12.16 27.23 5.96
N GLU A 142 -12.04 28.46 6.45
CA GLU A 142 -11.10 29.43 5.88
C GLU A 142 -9.65 28.91 5.94
N GLU A 143 -8.84 29.32 4.96
CA GLU A 143 -7.42 29.02 4.87
C GLU A 143 -6.64 29.80 5.94
N LYS A 144 -5.84 29.08 6.72
CA LYS A 144 -4.92 29.67 7.70
C LYS A 144 -3.48 29.38 7.30
N LYS A 145 -2.66 30.42 7.13
CA LYS A 145 -1.20 30.28 6.97
C LYS A 145 -0.58 29.80 8.30
N ILE A 146 0.36 28.89 8.21
CA ILE A 146 1.12 28.35 9.35
C ILE A 146 2.61 28.40 9.05
N GLU A 147 3.43 28.42 10.11
CA GLU A 147 4.89 28.39 9.98
C GLU A 147 5.38 26.99 9.63
N GLU A 148 6.54 26.90 8.98
CA GLU A 148 7.14 25.63 8.56
C GLU A 148 7.47 24.72 9.75
N GLU A 149 7.94 25.27 10.86
CA GLU A 149 8.22 24.48 12.08
C GLU A 149 6.94 23.85 12.64
N GLU A 150 5.81 24.55 12.58
CA GLU A 150 4.53 24.01 13.02
C GLU A 150 4.06 22.88 12.09
N PHE A 151 4.18 23.06 10.78
CA PHE A 151 3.85 22.03 9.79
C PHE A 151 4.67 20.75 10.02
N ASN A 152 5.99 20.88 10.15
CA ASN A 152 6.91 19.75 10.36
C ASN A 152 6.63 19.03 11.68
N ARG A 153 6.42 19.77 12.78
CA ARG A 153 6.09 19.18 14.08
C ARG A 153 4.82 18.33 14.04
N ILE A 154 3.78 18.80 13.32
CA ILE A 154 2.52 18.06 13.19
C ILE A 154 2.70 16.85 12.26
N GLN A 155 3.50 16.96 11.20
CA GLN A 155 3.83 15.84 10.33
C GLN A 155 4.51 14.70 11.10
N GLU A 156 5.47 15.03 11.97
CA GLU A 156 6.11 14.05 12.85
C GLU A 156 5.14 13.43 13.86
N GLU A 157 4.21 14.22 14.40
CA GLU A 157 3.15 13.73 15.29
C GLU A 157 2.26 12.70 14.58
N LYS A 158 1.81 13.01 13.37
CA LYS A 158 1.08 12.07 12.51
C LYS A 158 1.88 10.79 12.28
N GLY A 159 3.16 10.90 11.93
CA GLY A 159 4.01 9.74 11.67
C GLY A 159 4.14 8.81 12.88
N ARG A 160 4.23 9.35 14.10
CA ARG A 160 4.25 8.55 15.33
C ARG A 160 2.92 7.84 15.59
N ASP A 161 1.79 8.50 15.33
CA ASP A 161 0.47 7.89 15.47
C ASP A 161 0.27 6.76 14.43
N GLU A 162 0.71 6.95 13.20
CA GLU A 162 0.61 5.93 12.13
C GLU A 162 1.50 4.71 12.39
N LEU A 163 2.67 4.89 13.01
CA LEU A 163 3.53 3.78 13.44
C LEU A 163 2.85 2.89 14.49
N SER A 164 1.83 3.39 15.20
CA SER A 164 1.03 2.60 16.14
C SER A 164 -0.14 1.84 15.50
N ALA A 165 -0.40 2.02 14.20
CA ALA A 165 -1.63 1.56 13.53
C ALA A 165 -1.65 0.08 13.12
N ASP A 166 -1.02 -0.81 13.90
CA ASP A 166 -0.99 -2.28 13.70
C ASP A 166 -0.53 -2.74 12.30
N TYR A 167 0.27 -1.91 11.61
CA TYR A 167 0.91 -2.31 10.36
C TYR A 167 2.17 -3.11 10.63
N LEU A 168 2.32 -4.22 9.92
CA LEU A 168 3.60 -4.94 9.82
C LEU A 168 4.04 -4.93 8.38
N PHE A 169 5.21 -4.35 8.14
CA PHE A 169 5.91 -4.41 6.86
C PHE A 169 7.02 -5.45 6.94
N PRO A 170 7.38 -6.08 5.82
CA PRO A 170 8.45 -7.05 5.79
C PRO A 170 9.78 -6.43 6.21
N GLU A 171 10.52 -7.15 7.04
CA GLU A 171 11.90 -6.83 7.39
C GLU A 171 12.85 -7.74 6.61
N VAL A 172 14.03 -7.20 6.25
CA VAL A 172 15.11 -8.01 5.68
C VAL A 172 15.68 -8.91 6.75
N ILE A 173 15.95 -10.17 6.39
CA ILE A 173 16.53 -11.18 7.27
C ILE A 173 17.76 -10.69 8.06
N ASN A 174 17.77 -11.01 9.35
CA ASN A 174 18.98 -11.11 10.14
C ASN A 174 19.46 -12.58 10.11
N PRO A 175 20.69 -12.89 9.66
CA PRO A 175 21.21 -14.26 9.59
C PRO A 175 21.20 -15.05 10.92
N SER A 176 21.00 -14.38 12.06
CA SER A 176 20.87 -15.02 13.37
C SER A 176 19.43 -15.44 13.73
N ASP A 177 18.45 -15.24 12.85
CA ASP A 177 17.06 -15.64 13.10
C ASP A 177 16.87 -17.17 13.01
N GLU A 178 16.89 -17.87 14.14
CA GLU A 178 16.69 -19.33 14.21
C GLU A 178 15.34 -19.82 13.68
N ALA A 179 14.25 -19.05 13.84
CA ALA A 179 12.93 -19.45 13.37
C ALA A 179 12.86 -19.45 11.85
N LEU A 180 13.47 -18.43 11.22
CA LEU A 180 13.59 -18.31 9.78
C LEU A 180 14.54 -19.35 9.20
N LEU A 181 15.71 -19.56 9.80
CA LEU A 181 16.63 -20.64 9.38
C LEU A 181 15.94 -22.02 9.41
N ARG A 182 15.14 -22.28 10.45
CA ARG A 182 14.32 -23.49 10.54
C ARG A 182 13.24 -23.53 9.45
N GLY A 183 12.49 -22.45 9.23
CA GLY A 183 11.49 -22.36 8.18
C GLY A 183 12.06 -22.62 6.78
N LEU A 184 13.23 -22.04 6.48
CA LEU A 184 13.97 -22.26 5.23
C LEU A 184 14.38 -23.73 5.08
N LYS A 185 14.96 -24.32 6.13
CA LYS A 185 15.36 -25.74 6.15
C LYS A 185 14.18 -26.68 5.90
N GLU A 186 13.06 -26.49 6.59
CA GLU A 186 11.85 -27.32 6.42
C GLU A 186 11.25 -27.18 5.01
N ASN A 187 11.34 -25.99 4.42
CA ASN A 187 10.91 -25.75 3.05
C ASN A 187 11.97 -26.12 1.99
N ARG A 188 13.10 -26.70 2.42
CA ARG A 188 14.24 -27.10 1.57
C ARG A 188 14.80 -25.95 0.75
N ILE A 189 14.77 -24.75 1.30
CA ILE A 189 15.31 -23.53 0.71
C ILE A 189 16.73 -23.36 1.24
N ALA A 190 17.69 -23.35 0.32
CA ALA A 190 19.09 -23.13 0.63
C ALA A 190 19.40 -21.64 0.40
N ILE A 191 19.85 -20.93 1.44
CA ILE A 191 20.05 -19.47 1.42
C ILE A 191 21.01 -19.07 0.30
N GLU A 192 22.05 -19.86 0.07
CA GLU A 192 23.04 -19.64 -0.99
C GLU A 192 22.49 -19.75 -2.41
N LYS A 193 21.27 -20.28 -2.57
CA LYS A 193 20.54 -20.35 -3.85
C LYS A 193 19.49 -19.25 -3.98
N THR A 194 19.30 -18.45 -2.94
CA THR A 194 18.41 -17.29 -3.00
C THR A 194 19.13 -16.08 -3.58
N GLU A 195 18.36 -15.18 -4.19
CA GLU A 195 18.87 -13.97 -4.83
C GLU A 195 18.24 -12.74 -4.19
N GLY A 196 19.06 -11.74 -3.87
CA GLY A 196 18.61 -10.56 -3.11
C GLY A 196 18.24 -10.89 -1.66
N ASN A 197 17.42 -10.04 -1.08
CA ASN A 197 17.00 -10.16 0.31
C ASN A 197 15.86 -11.18 0.48
N ILE A 198 15.91 -11.93 1.58
CA ILE A 198 14.75 -12.65 2.12
C ILE A 198 14.02 -11.66 3.02
N GLU A 199 12.75 -11.43 2.73
CA GLU A 199 11.86 -10.53 3.45
C GLU A 199 10.92 -11.35 4.32
N HIS A 200 10.65 -10.90 5.55
CA HIS A 200 9.79 -11.66 6.46
C HIS A 200 8.96 -10.79 7.40
N ILE A 201 7.83 -11.33 7.83
CA ILE A 201 7.01 -10.85 8.94
C ILE A 201 6.85 -11.99 9.93
N ARG A 202 7.05 -11.70 11.22
CA ARG A 202 6.63 -12.58 12.31
C ARG A 202 5.31 -12.07 12.87
N PHE A 203 4.33 -12.95 12.96
CA PHE A 203 3.01 -12.65 13.54
C PHE A 203 2.55 -13.81 14.40
N SER A 204 2.54 -13.61 15.72
CA SER A 204 2.30 -14.68 16.69
C SER A 204 3.24 -15.87 16.45
N ASP A 205 2.71 -17.08 16.19
CA ASP A 205 3.50 -18.28 15.90
C ASP A 205 3.78 -18.49 14.40
N LEU A 206 3.43 -17.52 13.57
CA LEU A 206 3.65 -17.60 12.13
C LEU A 206 4.88 -16.82 11.71
N LEU A 207 5.61 -17.43 10.78
CA LEU A 207 6.65 -16.81 10.00
C LEU A 207 6.17 -16.75 8.54
N ILE A 208 6.00 -15.53 8.03
CA ILE A 208 5.66 -15.27 6.64
C ILE A 208 6.90 -14.74 5.98
N PHE A 209 7.37 -15.34 4.89
CA PHE A 209 8.60 -14.89 4.23
C PHE A 209 8.56 -15.07 2.73
N THR A 210 9.27 -14.19 2.03
CA THR A 210 9.47 -14.24 0.58
C THR A 210 10.94 -14.35 0.24
N PHE A 211 11.22 -15.00 -0.89
CA PHE A 211 12.57 -15.15 -1.41
C PHE A 211 12.52 -15.31 -2.92
N HIS A 212 13.62 -14.94 -3.56
CA HIS A 212 13.81 -15.12 -4.99
C HIS A 212 14.86 -16.19 -5.26
N TYR A 213 14.77 -16.86 -6.40
CA TYR A 213 15.81 -17.77 -6.88
C TYR A 213 15.91 -17.70 -8.40
N LYS A 214 17.13 -17.89 -8.92
CA LYS A 214 17.38 -17.89 -10.38
C LYS A 214 16.74 -19.10 -11.05
N THR A 215 16.08 -18.85 -12.17
CA THR A 215 15.60 -19.87 -13.12
C THR A 215 16.31 -19.80 -14.48
N GLY A 216 17.08 -18.74 -14.73
CA GLY A 216 17.92 -18.54 -15.91
C GLY A 216 18.98 -17.45 -15.67
N ILE A 217 19.66 -17.01 -16.73
CA ILE A 217 20.73 -15.98 -16.64
C ILE A 217 20.20 -14.69 -16.00
N ASP A 218 19.05 -14.21 -16.47
CA ASP A 218 18.41 -12.95 -16.02
C ASP A 218 16.95 -13.15 -15.57
N TYR A 219 16.59 -14.39 -15.21
CA TYR A 219 15.23 -14.74 -14.82
C TYR A 219 15.19 -15.29 -13.40
N PHE A 220 14.20 -14.81 -12.65
CA PHE A 220 13.97 -15.21 -11.27
C PHE A 220 12.54 -15.72 -11.12
N ASN A 221 12.35 -16.54 -10.10
CA ASN A 221 11.04 -16.79 -9.51
C ASN A 221 11.01 -16.15 -8.12
N CYS A 222 9.82 -15.79 -7.67
CA CYS A 222 9.57 -15.29 -6.33
C CYS A 222 8.43 -16.07 -5.69
N GLU A 223 8.65 -16.53 -4.46
CA GLU A 223 7.67 -17.28 -3.70
C GLU A 223 7.48 -16.67 -2.32
N LEU A 224 6.25 -16.81 -1.80
CA LEU A 224 5.88 -16.53 -0.42
C LEU A 224 5.53 -17.82 0.30
N ILE A 225 6.03 -17.97 1.51
CA ILE A 225 5.74 -19.08 2.42
C ILE A 225 5.11 -18.55 3.68
N ILE A 226 4.05 -19.21 4.14
CA ILE A 226 3.47 -19.03 5.47
C ILE A 226 3.77 -20.30 6.27
N PHE A 227 4.56 -20.16 7.33
CA PHE A 227 5.08 -21.27 8.12
C PHE A 227 4.64 -21.15 9.58
N ASP A 228 4.07 -22.23 10.12
CA ASP A 228 3.73 -22.35 11.54
C ASP A 228 4.95 -22.84 12.31
N ILE A 229 5.53 -21.96 13.13
CA ILE A 229 6.76 -22.21 13.87
C ILE A 229 6.55 -23.32 14.92
N LYS A 230 5.42 -23.29 15.64
CA LYS A 230 5.12 -24.26 16.70
C LYS A 230 4.86 -25.66 16.15
N LYS A 231 4.10 -25.76 15.06
CA LYS A 231 3.79 -27.04 14.41
C LYS A 231 4.89 -27.50 13.45
N ASN A 232 5.92 -26.68 13.24
CA ASN A 232 7.02 -26.91 12.30
C ASN A 232 6.49 -27.31 10.91
N LYS A 233 5.51 -26.55 10.40
CA LYS A 233 4.74 -26.93 9.21
C LYS A 233 4.42 -25.74 8.32
N THR A 234 4.64 -25.90 7.02
CA THR A 234 4.17 -24.94 6.01
C THR A 234 2.65 -24.97 5.89
N LEU A 235 2.03 -23.82 6.12
CA LEU A 235 0.59 -23.60 6.00
C LEU A 235 0.19 -23.17 4.59
N SER A 236 1.01 -22.38 3.90
CA SER A 236 0.72 -21.92 2.55
C SER A 236 2.00 -21.63 1.79
N ARG A 237 1.93 -21.79 0.47
CA ARG A 237 3.00 -21.47 -0.48
C ARG A 237 2.37 -20.81 -1.70
N GLN A 238 2.84 -19.61 -2.04
CA GLN A 238 2.32 -18.83 -3.16
C GLN A 238 3.47 -18.47 -4.09
N VAL A 239 3.33 -18.78 -5.38
CA VAL A 239 4.23 -18.26 -6.40
C VAL A 239 3.76 -16.85 -6.75
N LEU A 240 4.56 -15.84 -6.42
CA LEU A 240 4.24 -14.43 -6.60
C LEU A 240 4.67 -13.92 -7.99
N GLY A 241 5.70 -14.51 -8.56
CA GLY A 241 6.20 -14.21 -9.89
C GLY A 241 7.01 -15.36 -10.47
N GLU A 242 6.81 -15.62 -11.75
CA GLU A 242 7.50 -16.66 -12.51
C GLU A 242 8.26 -16.02 -13.67
N ASN A 243 9.52 -16.40 -13.85
CA ASN A 243 10.39 -15.91 -14.92
C ASN A 243 10.37 -14.38 -15.06
N ILE A 244 10.47 -13.70 -13.92
CA ILE A 244 10.54 -12.23 -13.86
C ILE A 244 11.98 -11.77 -14.12
N LYS A 245 12.14 -10.60 -14.73
CA LYS A 245 13.46 -10.02 -15.06
C LYS A 245 14.05 -9.14 -13.96
N SER A 246 13.29 -8.87 -12.91
CA SER A 246 13.67 -8.00 -11.81
C SER A 246 13.17 -8.59 -10.50
N LEU A 247 13.97 -8.49 -9.45
CA LEU A 247 13.52 -8.75 -8.08
C LEU A 247 12.43 -7.74 -7.71
N PHE A 248 11.38 -8.19 -7.05
CA PHE A 248 10.37 -7.29 -6.49
C PHE A 248 10.31 -7.45 -4.97
N PHE A 249 10.41 -6.32 -4.29
CA PHE A 249 10.32 -6.19 -2.83
C PHE A 249 8.95 -5.63 -2.46
N ASP A 250 8.64 -5.56 -1.17
CA ASP A 250 7.35 -5.04 -0.67
C ASP A 250 6.13 -5.81 -1.23
N SER A 251 6.32 -7.11 -1.44
CA SER A 251 5.32 -7.98 -2.08
C SER A 251 4.20 -8.42 -1.13
N PHE A 252 4.30 -8.10 0.15
CA PHE A 252 3.27 -8.36 1.13
C PHE A 252 3.38 -7.42 2.33
N PHE A 253 2.29 -7.23 3.06
CA PHE A 253 2.25 -6.53 4.34
C PHE A 253 1.06 -7.04 5.16
N MET A 254 1.05 -6.75 6.46
CA MET A 254 -0.10 -7.05 7.32
C MET A 254 -0.68 -5.79 7.94
N LYS A 255 -1.99 -5.82 8.19
CA LYS A 255 -2.68 -4.93 9.10
C LYS A 255 -3.68 -5.75 9.92
N GLU A 256 -3.67 -5.58 11.24
CA GLU A 256 -4.44 -6.44 12.14
C GLU A 256 -4.17 -7.94 11.86
N SER A 257 -5.21 -8.73 11.64
CA SER A 257 -5.16 -10.15 11.29
C SER A 257 -5.12 -10.42 9.78
N TYR A 258 -5.02 -9.39 8.93
CA TYR A 258 -5.08 -9.54 7.48
C TYR A 258 -3.69 -9.43 6.85
N LEU A 259 -3.31 -10.47 6.10
CA LEU A 259 -2.10 -10.48 5.27
C LEU A 259 -2.49 -10.21 3.82
N PHE A 260 -1.89 -9.16 3.25
CA PHE A 260 -2.07 -8.74 1.87
C PHE A 260 -0.85 -9.17 1.07
N VAL A 261 -1.06 -9.92 -0.01
CA VAL A 261 0.03 -10.44 -0.86
C VAL A 261 -0.19 -9.99 -2.30
N LEU A 262 0.77 -9.26 -2.85
CA LEU A 262 0.77 -8.82 -4.24
C LEU A 262 1.41 -9.88 -5.14
N LYS A 263 0.63 -10.39 -6.09
CA LYS A 263 1.08 -11.37 -7.09
C LYS A 263 1.03 -10.76 -8.49
N GLY A 264 2.16 -10.85 -9.21
CA GLY A 264 2.30 -10.38 -10.60
C GLY A 264 1.98 -8.90 -10.85
N LYS A 265 1.90 -8.08 -9.79
CA LYS A 265 1.38 -6.69 -9.82
C LYS A 265 -0.04 -6.55 -10.40
N THR A 266 -0.83 -7.62 -10.42
CA THR A 266 -2.21 -7.61 -10.96
C THR A 266 -3.19 -8.34 -10.04
N GLN A 267 -2.72 -8.98 -8.99
CA GLN A 267 -3.55 -9.73 -8.08
C GLN A 267 -3.17 -9.43 -6.63
N ILE A 268 -4.18 -9.29 -5.77
CA ILE A 268 -4.02 -9.16 -4.32
C ILE A 268 -4.67 -10.39 -3.70
N ILE A 269 -3.86 -11.22 -3.04
CA ILE A 269 -4.32 -12.38 -2.29
C ILE A 269 -4.41 -11.95 -0.84
N VAL A 270 -5.60 -12.04 -0.25
CA VAL A 270 -5.82 -11.68 1.14
C VAL A 270 -5.97 -12.95 1.96
N PHE A 271 -5.19 -13.08 3.03
CA PHE A 271 -5.38 -14.11 4.06
C PHE A 271 -5.92 -13.46 5.33
N ASN A 272 -6.80 -14.16 6.03
CA ASN A 272 -7.20 -13.80 7.39
C ASN A 272 -6.52 -14.80 8.34
N ILE A 273 -5.56 -14.30 9.10
CA ILE A 273 -4.71 -15.03 10.02
C ILE A 273 -5.27 -14.80 11.43
N GLN A 274 -6.10 -15.73 11.90
CA GLN A 274 -6.52 -15.72 13.30
C GLN A 274 -5.30 -16.05 14.18
N ALA A 275 -4.97 -15.14 15.09
CA ALA A 275 -3.97 -15.34 16.14
C ALA A 275 -4.48 -16.35 17.18
#